data_AF-A0A2V9Y4U8-F1
#
_entry.id   AF-A0A2V9Y4U8-F1
#
_cell.length_a   1.000
_cell.length_b   1.000
_cell.length_c   1.000
_cell.angle_alpha   90.00
_cell.angle_beta   90.00
_cell.angle_gamma   90.00
#
_symmetry.space_group_name_H-M   'P 1'
#
loop_
_entity.id
_entity.type
_entity.pdbx_description
1 polymer ?
#
loop_
_entity_poly.entity_id
_entity_poly.type
_entity_poly.pdbx_seq_one_letter_code
_entity_poly.pdbx_strand_id
1 'polypeptide(L)'
;MRLDINLASQPYEDVRQFWRAWGTGLALLALLTLVLIFYAISGWLIARQDRREIAAYRAQIAERDRERRDAEAFLNRAENRATRDKSQFLNALIERKAFSWTKVFEELERVMPPRIHVVSIHPEMNADSQLEIKLVVAGDSRDRALDLVRRMESSQHFQRTEIDDVQQQQGGQTGDSVKFDIRALYVPETASRSVP
;
A
#
# COMPACT_ATOMS: atom_id res chain seq x y z
N MET A 1 24.69 -82.27 50.22
CA MET A 1 24.44 -80.81 50.16
C MET A 1 25.79 -80.11 50.29
N ARG A 2 26.23 -79.38 49.26
CA ARG A 2 27.48 -78.60 49.32
C ARG A 2 27.07 -77.15 49.60
N LEU A 3 27.57 -76.61 50.69
CA LEU A 3 27.38 -75.22 51.10
C LEU A 3 28.58 -74.43 50.56
N ASP A 4 28.34 -73.60 49.54
CA ASP A 4 29.30 -72.60 49.07
C ASP A 4 29.32 -71.43 50.05
N ILE A 5 30.14 -71.57 51.09
CA ILE A 5 30.37 -70.50 52.07
C ILE A 5 31.51 -69.64 51.55
N ASN A 6 31.24 -68.34 51.39
CA ASN A 6 32.22 -67.33 51.03
C ASN A 6 33.08 -67.00 52.27
N LEU A 7 34.35 -67.42 52.28
CA LEU A 7 35.32 -67.20 53.37
C LEU A 7 36.17 -65.92 53.21
N ALA A 8 35.86 -65.04 52.27
CA ALA A 8 36.55 -63.75 52.17
C ALA A 8 36.10 -62.82 53.31
N SER A 9 37.02 -62.47 54.22
CA SER A 9 36.77 -61.53 55.32
C SER A 9 36.57 -60.08 54.85
N GLN A 10 36.88 -59.79 53.58
CA GLN A 10 36.54 -58.54 52.91
C GLN A 10 36.00 -58.86 51.51
N PRO A 11 34.74 -58.50 51.17
CA PRO A 11 34.22 -58.64 49.82
C PRO A 11 35.00 -57.73 48.87
N TYR A 12 35.47 -58.28 47.75
CA TYR A 12 36.15 -57.52 46.70
C TYR A 12 35.10 -56.72 45.92
N GLU A 13 34.78 -55.52 46.39
CA GLU A 13 33.94 -54.58 45.63
C GLU A 13 34.81 -53.95 44.54
N ASP A 14 34.29 -53.92 43.31
CA ASP A 14 35.03 -53.37 42.16
C ASP A 14 35.03 -51.83 42.22
N VAL A 15 35.84 -51.29 43.14
CA VAL A 15 35.90 -49.87 43.52
C VAL A 15 36.17 -48.99 42.30
N ARG A 16 36.86 -49.53 41.29
CA ARG A 16 37.18 -48.83 40.04
C ARG A 16 35.93 -48.53 39.21
N GLN A 17 34.93 -49.41 39.21
CA GLN A 17 33.68 -49.18 38.48
C GLN A 17 32.81 -48.14 39.19
N PHE A 18 32.78 -48.17 40.52
CA PHE A 18 32.12 -47.16 41.34
C PHE A 18 32.71 -45.76 41.11
N TRP A 19 34.03 -45.60 41.21
CA TRP A 19 34.70 -44.31 40.98
C TRP A 19 34.58 -43.82 39.54
N ARG A 20 34.52 -44.70 38.54
CA ARG A 20 34.27 -44.31 37.15
C ARG A 20 32.85 -43.76 36.96
N ALA A 21 31.84 -44.46 37.47
CA ALA A 21 30.44 -44.04 37.32
C ALA A 21 30.13 -42.74 38.09
N TRP A 22 30.64 -42.61 39.32
CA TRP A 22 30.49 -41.39 40.10
C TRP A 22 31.35 -40.24 39.59
N GLY A 23 32.58 -40.54 39.14
CA GLY A 23 33.48 -39.56 38.56
C GLY A 23 32.93 -38.95 37.27
N THR A 24 32.35 -39.76 36.38
CA THR A 24 31.69 -39.27 35.17
C THR A 24 30.45 -38.44 35.50
N GLY A 25 29.61 -38.90 36.44
CA GLY A 25 28.45 -38.15 36.90
C GLY A 25 28.81 -36.77 37.47
N LEU A 26 29.83 -36.73 38.33
CA LEU A 26 30.31 -35.48 38.93
C LEU A 26 30.95 -34.56 37.88
N ALA A 27 31.72 -35.11 36.94
CA ALA A 27 32.31 -34.33 35.85
C ALA A 27 31.23 -33.72 34.93
N LEU A 28 30.19 -34.49 34.59
CA LEU A 28 29.06 -33.97 33.81
C LEU A 28 28.30 -32.87 34.55
N LEU A 29 28.09 -33.05 35.86
CA LEU A 29 27.43 -32.03 36.69
C LEU A 29 28.29 -30.76 36.81
N ALA A 30 29.61 -30.90 36.98
CA ALA A 30 30.54 -29.78 36.98
C ALA A 30 30.56 -29.05 35.63
N LEU A 31 30.52 -29.78 34.51
CA LEU A 31 30.44 -29.18 33.18
C LEU A 31 29.12 -28.43 32.98
N LEU A 32 27.99 -29.04 33.36
CA LEU A 32 26.67 -28.43 33.25
C LEU A 32 26.59 -27.13 34.07
N THR A 33 27.08 -27.16 35.30
CA THR A 33 27.11 -25.97 36.18
C THR A 33 28.00 -24.86 35.62
N LEU A 34 29.16 -25.18 35.04
CA LEU A 34 30.00 -24.20 34.35
C LEU A 34 29.28 -23.54 33.16
N VAL A 35 28.57 -24.33 32.35
CA VAL A 35 27.79 -23.81 31.22
C VAL A 35 26.68 -22.86 31.69
N LEU A 36 25.96 -23.23 32.75
CA LEU A 36 24.92 -22.40 33.36
C LEU A 36 25.47 -21.08 33.90
N ILE A 37 26.61 -21.12 34.59
CA ILE A 37 27.30 -19.92 35.11
C ILE A 37 27.71 -19.02 33.95
N PHE A 38 28.31 -19.59 32.89
CA PHE A 38 28.71 -18.84 31.70
C PHE A 38 27.51 -18.15 31.03
N TYR A 39 26.39 -18.85 30.87
CA TYR A 39 25.17 -18.28 30.30
C TYR A 39 24.60 -17.15 31.17
N ALA A 40 24.55 -17.35 32.50
CA ALA A 40 24.05 -16.34 33.43
C ALA A 40 24.89 -15.05 33.42
N ILE A 41 26.22 -15.18 33.44
CA ILE A 41 27.14 -14.03 33.38
C ILE A 41 27.00 -13.30 32.05
N SER A 42 26.94 -14.05 30.94
CA SER A 42 26.82 -13.48 29.59
C SER A 42 25.50 -12.72 29.41
N GLY A 43 24.38 -13.29 29.86
CA GLY A 43 23.07 -12.63 29.81
C GLY A 43 23.03 -11.35 30.64
N TRP A 44 23.71 -11.32 31.78
CA TRP A 44 23.75 -10.12 32.63
C TRP A 44 24.58 -8.99 32.04
N LEU A 45 25.66 -9.31 31.33
CA LEU A 45 26.50 -8.32 30.62
C LEU A 45 25.77 -7.73 29.40
N ILE A 46 25.10 -8.57 28.60
CA ILE A 46 24.35 -8.14 27.41
C ILE A 46 23.14 -7.29 27.81
N ALA A 47 22.38 -7.71 28.84
CA ALA A 47 21.21 -6.98 29.31
C ALA A 47 21.51 -5.54 29.77
N ARG A 48 22.75 -5.21 30.14
CA ARG A 48 23.14 -3.83 30.48
C ARG A 48 23.32 -2.93 29.25
N GLN A 49 23.76 -3.49 28.12
CA GLN A 49 23.92 -2.74 26.87
C GLN A 49 22.55 -2.46 26.25
N ASP A 50 21.69 -3.48 26.15
CA ASP A 50 20.34 -3.35 25.61
C ASP A 50 19.52 -2.29 26.36
N ARG A 51 19.64 -2.24 27.70
CA ARG A 51 18.95 -1.23 28.53
C ARG A 51 19.38 0.20 28.21
N ARG A 52 20.64 0.43 27.86
CA ARG A 52 21.14 1.77 27.49
C ARG A 52 20.63 2.18 26.12
N GLU A 53 20.64 1.26 25.17
CA GLU A 53 20.16 1.50 23.82
C GLU A 53 18.65 1.75 23.80
N ILE A 54 17.87 0.94 24.53
CA ILE A 54 16.43 1.15 24.73
C ILE A 54 16.17 2.49 25.41
N ALA A 55 16.96 2.89 26.40
CA ALA A 55 16.80 4.19 27.06
C ALA A 55 17.08 5.35 26.09
N ALA A 56 18.09 5.23 25.23
CA ALA A 56 18.41 6.21 24.20
C ALA A 56 17.27 6.34 23.17
N TYR A 57 16.75 5.22 22.66
CA TYR A 57 15.61 5.23 21.74
C TYR A 57 14.35 5.82 22.38
N ARG A 58 14.07 5.47 23.65
CA ARG A 58 12.95 6.07 24.39
C ARG A 58 13.11 7.58 24.55
N ALA A 59 14.32 8.08 24.79
CA ALA A 59 14.59 9.51 24.86
C ALA A 59 14.33 10.21 23.51
N GLN A 60 14.80 9.63 22.41
CA GLN A 60 14.57 10.15 21.05
C GLN A 60 13.07 10.17 20.69
N ILE A 61 12.33 9.11 21.02
CA ILE A 61 10.88 9.06 20.81
C ILE A 61 10.19 10.15 21.62
N ALA A 62 10.56 10.31 22.90
CA ALA A 62 9.98 11.34 23.76
C ALA A 62 10.26 12.76 23.27
N GLU A 63 11.42 13.02 22.68
CA GLU A 63 11.76 14.30 22.05
C GLU A 63 10.89 14.56 20.81
N ARG A 64 10.79 13.59 19.90
CA ARG A 64 9.95 13.71 18.70
C ARG A 64 8.46 13.85 19.01
N ASP A 65 7.97 13.17 20.05
CA ASP A 65 6.59 13.30 20.51
C ASP A 65 6.31 14.66 21.15
N ARG A 66 7.33 15.34 21.70
CA ARG A 66 7.20 16.74 22.15
C ARG A 66 7.12 17.68 20.96
N GLU A 67 8.03 17.56 20.00
CA GLU A 67 8.02 18.37 18.78
C GLU A 67 6.68 18.25 18.03
N ARG A 68 6.16 17.02 17.87
CA ARG A 68 4.84 16.78 17.27
C ARG A 68 3.73 17.48 18.03
N ARG A 69 3.69 17.34 19.36
CA ARG A 69 2.67 17.98 20.19
C ARG A 69 2.74 19.50 20.13
N ASP A 70 3.94 20.08 20.09
CA ASP A 70 4.14 21.52 19.99
C ASP A 70 3.68 22.04 18.62
N ALA A 71 4.01 21.31 17.54
CA ALA A 71 3.53 21.61 16.20
C ALA A 71 2.01 21.48 16.09
N GLU A 72 1.42 20.42 16.63
CA GLU A 72 -0.03 20.23 16.68
C GLU A 72 -0.70 21.33 17.49
N ALA A 73 -0.17 21.69 18.65
CA ALA A 73 -0.67 22.79 19.47
C ALA A 73 -0.60 24.13 18.74
N PHE A 74 0.48 24.39 17.99
CA PHE A 74 0.61 25.56 17.12
C PHE A 74 -0.45 25.56 16.01
N LEU A 75 -0.64 24.45 15.30
CA LEU A 75 -1.64 24.30 14.26
C LEU A 75 -3.09 24.36 14.79
N ASN A 76 -3.32 23.95 16.04
CA ASN A 76 -4.61 23.98 16.71
C ASN A 76 -5.02 25.37 17.25
N ARG A 77 -4.13 26.37 17.20
CA ARG A 77 -4.45 27.75 17.60
C ARG A 77 -5.61 28.29 16.76
N ALA A 78 -6.46 29.10 17.38
CA ALA A 78 -7.66 29.64 16.74
C ALA A 78 -7.36 30.40 15.44
N GLU A 79 -6.22 31.06 15.38
CA GLU A 79 -5.69 31.79 14.21
C GLU A 79 -5.34 30.86 13.02
N ASN A 80 -4.94 29.61 13.28
CA ASN A 80 -4.46 28.66 12.28
C ASN A 80 -5.54 27.67 11.80
N ARG A 81 -6.69 27.59 12.50
CA ARG A 81 -7.79 26.65 12.16
C ARG A 81 -8.34 26.84 10.74
N ALA A 82 -8.54 28.08 10.29
CA ALA A 82 -9.05 28.36 8.95
C ALA A 82 -8.09 27.88 7.84
N THR A 83 -6.77 27.97 8.06
CA THR A 83 -5.75 27.49 7.14
C THR A 83 -5.64 25.96 7.18
N ARG A 84 -5.77 25.34 8.35
CA ARG A 84 -5.78 23.88 8.52
C ARG A 84 -6.94 23.22 7.79
N ASP A 85 -8.16 23.73 7.96
CA ASP A 85 -9.36 23.17 7.33
C ASP A 85 -9.26 23.29 5.80
N LYS A 86 -8.72 24.41 5.32
CA LYS A 86 -8.42 24.62 3.90
C LYS A 86 -7.37 23.62 3.39
N SER A 87 -6.27 23.39 4.11
CA SER A 87 -5.25 22.41 3.72
C SER A 87 -5.75 20.97 3.75
N GLN A 88 -6.58 20.58 4.71
CA GLN A 88 -7.18 19.24 4.74
C GLN A 88 -8.18 19.05 3.59
N PHE A 89 -9.00 20.06 3.30
CA PHE A 89 -9.88 20.06 2.13
C PHE A 89 -9.09 20.00 0.81
N LEU A 90 -8.02 20.79 0.68
CA LEU A 90 -7.16 20.77 -0.50
C LEU A 90 -6.43 19.43 -0.63
N ASN A 91 -5.91 18.86 0.44
CA ASN A 91 -5.23 17.56 0.39
C ASN A 91 -6.21 16.45 0.00
N ALA A 92 -7.43 16.44 0.56
CA ALA A 92 -8.48 15.52 0.13
C ALA A 92 -8.90 15.75 -1.33
N LEU A 93 -8.90 17.01 -1.79
CA LEU A 93 -9.19 17.36 -3.18
C LEU A 93 -8.05 16.95 -4.12
N ILE A 94 -6.78 17.07 -3.70
CA ILE A 94 -5.57 16.68 -4.45
C ILE A 94 -5.47 15.16 -4.52
N GLU A 95 -5.70 14.45 -3.42
CA GLU A 95 -5.76 12.98 -3.38
C GLU A 95 -6.86 12.44 -4.30
N ARG A 96 -7.97 13.17 -4.42
CA ARG A 96 -9.05 12.88 -5.39
C ARG A 96 -8.77 13.43 -6.81
N LYS A 97 -7.80 14.34 -6.98
CA LYS A 97 -7.43 14.98 -8.26
C LYS A 97 -6.06 14.54 -8.79
N ALA A 98 -5.73 13.26 -8.71
CA ALA A 98 -4.82 12.65 -9.69
C ALA A 98 -5.53 12.45 -11.06
N PHE A 99 -6.37 13.40 -11.47
CA PHE A 99 -7.00 13.38 -12.79
C PHE A 99 -5.94 13.76 -13.83
N SER A 100 -5.39 12.76 -14.51
CA SER A 100 -4.41 12.98 -15.57
C SER A 100 -5.13 13.33 -16.87
N TRP A 101 -5.37 14.62 -17.08
CA TRP A 101 -5.89 15.15 -18.35
C TRP A 101 -5.11 14.62 -19.55
N THR A 102 -3.78 14.59 -19.43
CA THR A 102 -2.89 14.09 -20.47
C THR A 102 -3.24 12.66 -20.87
N LYS A 103 -3.55 11.78 -19.90
CA LYS A 103 -3.96 10.39 -20.19
C LYS A 103 -5.33 10.31 -20.85
N VAL A 104 -6.29 11.10 -20.39
CA VAL A 104 -7.62 11.13 -21.02
C VAL A 104 -7.53 11.59 -22.48
N PHE A 105 -6.73 12.62 -22.76
CA PHE A 105 -6.51 13.10 -24.12
C PHE A 105 -5.76 12.09 -24.98
N GLU A 106 -4.74 11.41 -24.45
CA GLU A 106 -4.01 10.34 -25.13
C GLU A 106 -4.97 9.20 -25.55
N GLU A 107 -5.82 8.73 -24.63
CA GLU A 107 -6.77 7.67 -24.94
C GLU A 107 -7.89 8.13 -25.88
N LEU A 108 -8.33 9.38 -25.76
CA LEU A 108 -9.31 9.96 -26.68
C LEU A 108 -8.74 10.07 -28.10
N GLU A 109 -7.49 10.52 -28.26
CA GLU A 109 -6.83 10.62 -29.57
C GLU A 109 -6.80 9.27 -30.29
N ARG A 110 -6.56 8.18 -29.57
CA ARG A 110 -6.51 6.82 -30.14
C ARG A 110 -7.85 6.34 -30.71
N VAL A 111 -8.97 6.80 -30.14
CA VAL A 111 -10.32 6.39 -30.58
C VAL A 111 -10.93 7.35 -31.60
N MET A 112 -10.34 8.52 -31.83
CA MET A 112 -10.87 9.54 -32.75
C MET A 112 -10.73 9.11 -34.22
N PRO A 113 -11.83 9.01 -34.99
CA PRO A 113 -11.76 8.78 -36.44
C PRO A 113 -11.31 10.04 -37.21
N PRO A 114 -10.93 9.89 -38.49
CA PRO A 114 -10.61 11.05 -39.33
C PRO A 114 -11.86 11.88 -39.64
N ARG A 115 -11.66 13.20 -39.87
CA ARG A 115 -12.71 14.17 -40.24
C ARG A 115 -13.78 14.41 -39.16
N ILE A 116 -13.42 14.15 -37.91
CA ILE A 116 -14.17 14.55 -36.74
C ILE A 116 -13.18 15.18 -35.75
N HIS A 117 -13.59 16.22 -35.04
CA HIS A 117 -12.74 16.89 -34.07
C HIS A 117 -13.53 17.30 -32.84
N VAL A 118 -12.83 17.39 -31.71
CA VAL A 118 -13.46 17.73 -30.43
C VAL A 118 -13.54 19.25 -30.31
N VAL A 119 -14.74 19.74 -30.03
CA VAL A 119 -15.02 21.17 -29.79
C VAL A 119 -14.89 21.49 -28.30
N SER A 120 -15.39 20.62 -27.43
CA SER A 120 -15.22 20.80 -25.97
C SER A 120 -15.29 19.47 -25.22
N ILE A 121 -14.67 19.43 -24.04
CA ILE A 121 -14.68 18.28 -23.13
C ILE A 121 -14.95 18.76 -21.72
N HIS A 122 -15.92 18.14 -21.06
CA HIS A 122 -16.31 18.41 -19.69
C HIS A 122 -16.34 17.12 -18.88
N PRO A 123 -15.30 16.80 -18.10
CA PRO A 123 -15.34 15.70 -17.16
C PRO A 123 -16.08 16.11 -15.89
N GLU A 124 -16.98 15.24 -15.47
CA GLU A 124 -17.77 15.38 -14.26
C GLU A 124 -17.73 14.06 -13.48
N MET A 125 -17.91 14.16 -12.17
CA MET A 125 -18.06 12.96 -11.34
C MET A 125 -19.55 12.64 -11.24
N ASN A 126 -19.95 11.43 -11.62
CA ASN A 126 -21.33 10.99 -11.46
C ASN A 126 -21.66 10.67 -9.99
N ALA A 127 -22.94 10.38 -9.69
CA ALA A 127 -23.39 10.05 -8.34
C ALA A 127 -22.68 8.83 -7.74
N ASP A 128 -22.23 7.90 -8.59
CA ASP A 128 -21.51 6.68 -8.21
C ASP A 128 -20.00 6.89 -8.03
N SER A 129 -19.53 8.14 -8.02
CA SER A 129 -18.11 8.49 -7.96
C SER A 129 -17.28 7.90 -9.11
N GLN A 130 -17.92 7.69 -10.26
CA GLN A 130 -17.26 7.33 -11.51
C GLN A 130 -17.10 8.58 -12.38
N LEU A 131 -16.05 8.56 -13.20
CA LEU A 131 -15.71 9.67 -14.06
C LEU A 131 -16.53 9.62 -15.34
N GLU A 132 -17.40 10.58 -15.52
CA GLU A 132 -18.19 10.77 -16.74
C GLU A 132 -17.56 11.89 -17.56
N ILE A 133 -17.44 11.69 -18.87
CA ILE A 133 -16.92 12.68 -19.81
C ILE A 133 -18.04 13.06 -20.77
N LYS A 134 -18.38 14.34 -20.80
CA LYS A 134 -19.25 14.95 -21.80
C LYS A 134 -18.39 15.59 -22.86
N LEU A 135 -18.46 15.06 -24.07
CA LEU A 135 -17.74 15.52 -25.24
C LEU A 135 -18.69 16.20 -26.20
N VAL A 136 -18.23 17.29 -26.78
CA VAL A 136 -18.91 17.95 -27.87
C VAL A 136 -18.02 17.84 -29.08
N VAL A 137 -18.52 17.24 -30.14
CA VAL A 137 -17.72 16.82 -31.29
C VAL A 137 -18.36 17.32 -32.58
N ALA A 138 -17.57 17.83 -33.52
CA ALA A 138 -18.04 18.33 -34.81
C ALA A 138 -17.40 17.56 -35.98
N GLY A 139 -18.16 17.35 -37.05
CA GLY A 139 -17.66 16.65 -38.23
C GLY A 139 -18.52 16.82 -39.48
N ASP A 140 -18.08 16.13 -40.54
CA ASP A 140 -18.66 16.24 -41.88
C ASP A 140 -20.00 15.52 -42.06
N SER A 141 -20.31 14.52 -41.22
CA SER A 141 -21.46 13.63 -41.36
C SER A 141 -21.80 12.91 -40.06
N ARG A 142 -23.06 12.48 -39.95
CA ARG A 142 -23.57 11.69 -38.81
C ARG A 142 -22.91 10.32 -38.67
N ASP A 143 -22.53 9.70 -39.79
CA ASP A 143 -21.90 8.38 -39.77
C ASP A 143 -20.54 8.39 -39.07
N ARG A 144 -19.82 9.52 -39.09
CA ARG A 144 -18.55 9.68 -38.38
C ARG A 144 -18.71 9.71 -36.87
N ALA A 145 -19.77 10.34 -36.37
CA ALA A 145 -20.09 10.34 -34.95
C ALA A 145 -20.43 8.93 -34.46
N LEU A 146 -21.16 8.16 -35.27
CA LEU A 146 -21.44 6.76 -34.98
C LEU A 146 -20.18 5.88 -35.00
N ASP A 147 -19.23 6.15 -35.91
CA ASP A 147 -17.91 5.48 -35.91
C ASP A 147 -17.12 5.81 -34.64
N LEU A 148 -17.14 7.08 -34.19
CA LEU A 148 -16.51 7.48 -32.93
C LEU A 148 -17.11 6.74 -31.73
N VAL A 149 -18.44 6.74 -31.59
CA VAL A 149 -19.12 6.02 -30.50
C VAL A 149 -18.76 4.54 -30.50
N ARG A 150 -18.77 3.89 -31.68
CA ARG A 150 -18.38 2.49 -31.82
C ARG A 150 -16.94 2.23 -31.39
N ARG A 151 -16.01 3.11 -31.75
CA ARG A 151 -14.59 3.01 -31.34
C ARG A 151 -14.43 3.20 -29.84
N MET A 152 -15.15 4.16 -29.26
CA MET A 152 -15.16 4.38 -27.81
C MET A 152 -15.70 3.15 -27.08
N GLU A 153 -16.84 2.58 -27.51
CA GLU A 153 -17.40 1.34 -26.94
C GLU A 153 -16.47 0.12 -27.07
N SER A 154 -15.66 0.07 -28.15
CA SER A 154 -14.69 -1.01 -28.36
C SER A 154 -13.40 -0.85 -27.53
N SER A 155 -13.19 0.34 -26.94
CA SER A 155 -12.00 0.64 -26.15
C SER A 155 -12.12 0.09 -24.72
N GLN A 156 -10.99 -0.10 -24.05
CA GLN A 156 -10.97 -0.52 -22.64
C GLN A 156 -11.23 0.64 -21.67
N HIS A 157 -11.12 1.89 -22.15
CA HIS A 157 -11.12 3.09 -21.31
C HIS A 157 -12.44 3.86 -21.34
N PHE A 158 -13.31 3.61 -22.32
CA PHE A 158 -14.62 4.26 -22.44
C PHE A 158 -15.72 3.21 -22.39
N GLN A 159 -16.67 3.37 -21.46
CA GLN A 159 -17.83 2.51 -21.28
C GLN A 159 -19.11 3.34 -21.31
N ARG A 160 -20.25 2.71 -21.62
CA ARG A 160 -21.57 3.38 -21.65
C ARG A 160 -21.53 4.67 -22.47
N THR A 161 -21.03 4.58 -23.70
CA THR A 161 -20.97 5.72 -24.60
C THR A 161 -22.35 5.96 -25.20
N GLU A 162 -22.90 7.15 -25.03
CA GLU A 162 -24.24 7.53 -25.48
C GLU A 162 -24.19 8.88 -26.21
N ILE A 163 -25.10 9.08 -27.17
CA ILE A 163 -25.29 10.36 -27.86
C ILE A 163 -26.48 11.05 -27.22
N ASP A 164 -26.24 12.19 -26.57
CA ASP A 164 -27.25 12.98 -25.87
C ASP A 164 -28.04 13.87 -26.83
N ASP A 165 -27.35 14.57 -27.74
CA ASP A 165 -27.96 15.51 -28.69
C ASP A 165 -27.23 15.54 -30.04
N VAL A 166 -27.95 15.89 -31.11
CA VAL A 166 -27.43 16.07 -32.46
C VAL A 166 -27.92 17.39 -33.03
N GLN A 167 -26.99 18.34 -33.21
CA GLN A 167 -27.27 19.66 -33.75
C GLN A 167 -26.76 19.76 -35.19
N GLN A 168 -27.68 19.88 -36.15
CA GLN A 168 -27.33 20.17 -37.54
C GLN A 168 -27.10 21.67 -37.71
N GLN A 169 -25.90 22.05 -38.15
CA GLN A 169 -25.53 23.45 -38.30
C GLN A 169 -25.74 23.86 -39.77
N GLN A 170 -26.87 24.53 -40.05
CA GLN A 170 -27.10 25.13 -41.36
C GLN A 170 -26.20 26.37 -41.52
N GLY A 171 -25.08 26.21 -42.24
CA GLY A 171 -24.23 27.32 -42.68
C GLY A 171 -22.85 27.48 -42.01
N GLY A 172 -22.25 26.40 -41.48
CA GLY A 172 -20.90 26.46 -40.90
C GLY A 172 -19.81 26.80 -41.93
N GLN A 173 -19.05 27.88 -41.70
CA GLN A 173 -17.92 28.33 -42.55
C GLN A 173 -16.74 27.34 -42.61
N THR A 174 -16.75 26.28 -41.79
CA THR A 174 -15.60 25.40 -41.54
C THR A 174 -15.71 24.01 -42.19
N GLY A 175 -16.80 23.70 -42.92
CA GLY A 175 -17.02 22.38 -43.52
C GLY A 175 -17.59 21.33 -42.55
N ASP A 176 -17.81 21.69 -41.29
CA ASP A 176 -18.54 20.86 -40.32
C ASP A 176 -20.05 21.06 -40.52
N SER A 177 -20.76 19.96 -40.77
CA SER A 177 -22.20 20.00 -41.05
C SER A 177 -23.04 19.63 -39.81
N VAL A 178 -22.43 18.91 -38.85
CA VAL A 178 -23.13 18.42 -37.67
C VAL A 178 -22.24 18.45 -36.42
N LYS A 179 -22.87 18.78 -35.29
CA LYS A 179 -22.31 18.75 -33.95
C LYS A 179 -23.05 17.72 -33.08
N PHE A 180 -22.31 16.98 -32.26
CA PHE A 180 -22.80 15.88 -31.45
C PHE A 180 -22.38 16.07 -30.00
N ASP A 181 -23.32 15.88 -29.09
CA ASP A 181 -23.05 15.80 -27.66
C ASP A 181 -23.00 14.32 -27.28
N ILE A 182 -21.83 13.86 -26.85
CA ILE A 182 -21.52 12.47 -26.51
C ILE A 182 -21.17 12.39 -25.04
N ARG A 183 -21.71 11.40 -24.35
CA ARG A 183 -21.38 11.11 -22.96
C ARG A 183 -20.75 9.73 -22.86
N ALA A 184 -19.68 9.60 -22.10
CA ALA A 184 -19.05 8.31 -21.87
C ALA A 184 -18.50 8.22 -20.45
N LEU A 185 -18.57 7.02 -19.86
CA LEU A 185 -17.92 6.71 -18.60
C LEU A 185 -16.45 6.36 -18.86
N TYR A 186 -15.52 7.08 -18.23
CA TYR A 186 -14.09 6.83 -18.35
C TYR A 186 -13.59 5.90 -17.24
N VAL A 187 -12.86 4.86 -17.63
CA VAL A 187 -12.26 3.88 -16.73
C VAL A 187 -10.74 4.02 -16.79
N PRO A 188 -10.10 4.56 -15.73
CA PRO A 188 -8.64 4.65 -15.66
C PRO A 188 -8.02 3.25 -15.48
N GLU A 189 -6.84 3.06 -16.07
CA GLU A 189 -6.05 1.81 -16.06
C GLU A 189 -5.86 1.21 -14.64
N THR A 190 -5.81 2.06 -13.61
CA THR A 190 -5.60 1.70 -12.21
C THR A 190 -6.82 1.06 -11.53
N ALA A 191 -7.99 0.97 -12.18
CA ALA A 191 -9.19 0.36 -11.59
C ALA A 191 -9.20 -1.18 -11.65
N SER A 192 -8.17 -1.80 -12.22
CA SER A 192 -7.92 -3.24 -12.10
C SER A 192 -7.38 -3.56 -10.71
N ARG A 193 -8.29 -3.51 -9.73
CA ARG A 193 -8.05 -4.03 -8.38
C ARG A 193 -7.81 -5.54 -8.51
N SER A 194 -6.55 -5.93 -8.53
CA SER A 194 -6.13 -7.30 -8.27
C SER A 194 -6.68 -7.70 -6.90
N VAL A 195 -7.67 -8.59 -6.90
CA VAL A 195 -8.05 -9.33 -5.70
C VAL A 195 -7.16 -10.58 -5.69
N PRO A 196 -6.43 -10.84 -4.59
CA PRO A 196 -5.58 -12.02 -4.45
C PRO A 196 -6.38 -13.34 -4.44
#